data_AF-A0A2E6LHN2-F1
#
_entry.id   AF-A0A2E6LHN2-F1
#
_cell.length_a   1.000
_cell.length_b   1.000
_cell.length_c   1.000
_cell.angle_alpha   90.00
_cell.angle_beta   90.00
_cell.angle_gamma   90.00
#
_symmetry.space_group_name_H-M   'P 1'
#
loop_
_entity.id
_entity.type
_entity.pdbx_description
1 polymer ?
#
loop_
_entity_poly.entity_id
_entity_poly.type
_entity_poly.pdbx_seq_one_letter_code
_entity_poly.pdbx_strand_id
1 'polypeptide(L)'
;MKNPVIFFVSILLFFVSCSKSEDDDGRGLIINEFLASNDFCCTDQEGEYDDWVELYNDSNSSIDIGGMYFSDTPNDEKPYLIPNTDSSKTTIPPGGYLILWCDDDQEQGVLHMSKKLKGSGESVVLLEADGVTIVDSYTYESQTTDISMGRDPDNLDSWVFFENPTPGLPNK
;
A
#
# COMPACT_ATOMS: atom_id res chain seq x y z
N MET A 1 11.11 2.37 81.20
CA MET A 1 11.83 2.59 79.93
C MET A 1 11.85 1.29 79.12
N LYS A 2 10.97 1.15 78.13
CA LYS A 2 11.12 0.23 76.97
C LYS A 2 10.41 0.91 75.79
N ASN A 3 11.14 1.10 74.70
CA ASN A 3 10.74 1.92 73.53
C ASN A 3 9.82 1.12 72.60
N PRO A 4 8.88 1.75 71.86
CA PRO A 4 8.12 1.07 70.83
C PRO A 4 8.96 0.95 69.55
N VAL A 5 8.96 -0.24 68.95
CA VAL A 5 9.54 -0.48 67.63
C VAL A 5 8.47 -0.11 66.59
N ILE A 6 8.71 0.94 65.82
CA ILE A 6 7.84 1.35 64.70
C ILE A 6 8.33 0.62 63.45
N PHE A 7 7.49 -0.24 62.88
CA PHE A 7 7.76 -0.94 61.63
C PHE A 7 7.28 -0.06 60.46
N PHE A 8 8.22 0.55 59.72
CA PHE A 8 7.91 1.27 58.49
C PHE A 8 7.72 0.24 57.36
N VAL A 9 6.47 -0.04 56.99
CA VAL A 9 6.16 -0.78 55.76
C VAL A 9 6.23 0.23 54.61
N SER A 10 7.34 0.22 53.88
CA SER A 10 7.47 0.98 52.63
C SER A 10 6.64 0.27 51.56
N ILE A 11 5.47 0.83 51.23
CA ILE A 11 4.68 0.40 50.08
C ILE A 11 5.35 0.97 48.83
N LEU A 12 6.05 0.12 48.10
CA LEU A 12 6.59 0.44 46.79
C LEU A 12 5.42 0.48 45.80
N LEU A 13 4.94 1.69 45.47
CA LEU A 13 3.98 1.92 44.40
C LEU A 13 4.67 1.62 43.06
N PHE A 14 4.47 0.41 42.54
CA PHE A 14 4.71 0.11 41.14
C PHE A 14 3.65 0.84 40.32
N PHE A 15 4.02 1.99 39.74
CA PHE A 15 3.28 2.55 38.63
C PHE A 15 3.42 1.59 37.46
N VAL A 16 2.42 0.73 37.25
CA VAL A 16 2.26 0.04 35.97
C VAL A 16 1.92 1.12 34.97
N SER A 17 2.95 1.67 34.32
CA SER A 17 2.79 2.46 33.12
C SER A 17 2.31 1.49 32.04
N CYS A 18 1.00 1.35 31.92
CA CYS A 18 0.38 0.74 30.76
C CYS A 18 0.68 1.68 29.58
N SER A 19 1.73 1.38 28.82
CA SER A 19 1.90 1.98 27.50
C SER A 19 0.69 1.55 26.69
N LYS A 20 -0.22 2.49 26.41
CA LYS A 20 -1.15 2.35 25.29
C LYS A 20 -0.28 1.91 24.10
N SER A 21 -0.57 0.77 23.49
CA SER A 21 -0.16 0.57 22.12
C SER A 21 -0.65 1.78 21.34
N GLU A 22 0.21 2.35 20.50
CA GLU A 22 -0.29 3.20 19.42
C GLU A 22 -1.08 2.25 18.53
N ASP A 23 -2.38 2.14 18.82
CA ASP A 23 -3.29 1.36 18.00
C ASP A 23 -3.28 2.04 16.62
N ASP A 24 -2.76 1.33 15.63
CA ASP A 24 -2.85 1.71 14.24
C ASP A 24 -4.33 1.69 13.85
N ASP A 25 -4.97 2.86 13.83
CA ASP A 25 -6.38 3.03 13.46
C ASP A 25 -6.58 3.01 11.94
N GLY A 26 -5.48 2.84 11.19
CA GLY A 26 -5.43 2.73 9.74
C GLY A 26 -5.75 1.34 9.21
N ARG A 27 -6.05 1.27 7.91
CA ARG A 27 -6.26 0.00 7.17
C ARG A 27 -4.95 -0.70 6.80
N GLY A 28 -3.80 -0.12 7.12
CA GLY A 28 -2.49 -0.60 6.67
C GLY A 28 -2.20 -0.20 5.22
N LEU A 29 -1.56 -1.10 4.49
CA LEU A 29 -1.25 -0.89 3.07
C LEU A 29 -2.47 -1.26 2.21
N ILE A 30 -2.93 -0.35 1.36
CA ILE A 30 -4.09 -0.55 0.49
C ILE A 30 -3.77 -0.21 -0.97
N ILE A 31 -4.54 -0.78 -1.89
CA ILE A 31 -4.58 -0.31 -3.28
C ILE A 31 -5.49 0.92 -3.32
N ASN A 32 -4.97 2.06 -3.77
CA ASN A 32 -5.62 3.36 -3.71
C ASN A 32 -6.28 3.77 -5.03
N GLU A 33 -5.55 3.68 -6.12
CA GLU A 33 -5.96 4.14 -7.46
C GLU A 33 -5.19 3.35 -8.51
N PHE A 34 -5.75 3.15 -9.69
CA PHE A 34 -5.03 2.60 -10.83
C PHE A 34 -5.55 3.15 -12.15
N LEU A 35 -4.71 3.11 -13.17
CA LEU A 35 -5.06 3.41 -14.54
C LEU A 35 -4.57 2.27 -15.45
N ALA A 36 -5.50 1.59 -16.10
CA ALA A 36 -5.24 0.42 -16.96
C ALA A 36 -5.30 0.72 -18.47
N SER A 37 -5.34 2.00 -18.81
CA SER A 37 -5.20 2.50 -20.18
C SER A 37 -4.81 3.98 -20.12
N ASN A 38 -3.53 4.27 -20.38
CA ASN A 38 -2.94 5.60 -20.25
C ASN A 38 -2.44 6.11 -21.61
N ASP A 39 -3.00 7.20 -22.10
CA ASP A 39 -2.52 7.92 -23.30
C ASP A 39 -2.09 9.37 -22.98
N PHE A 40 -2.51 9.92 -21.83
CA PHE A 40 -2.31 11.33 -21.49
C PHE A 40 -1.85 11.61 -20.06
N CYS A 41 -2.33 10.89 -19.06
CA CYS A 41 -1.83 11.04 -17.70
C CYS A 41 -1.57 9.69 -17.06
N CYS A 42 -0.42 9.43 -16.48
CA CYS A 42 0.73 10.30 -16.26
C CYS A 42 1.98 9.52 -16.68
N THR A 43 3.12 10.19 -16.86
CA THR A 43 4.31 9.48 -17.34
C THR A 43 5.11 8.90 -16.19
N ASP A 44 5.79 7.80 -16.48
CA ASP A 44 6.88 7.28 -15.67
C ASP A 44 8.12 8.22 -15.69
N GLN A 45 9.24 7.78 -15.13
CA GLN A 45 10.49 8.56 -15.17
C GLN A 45 11.15 8.67 -16.55
N GLU A 46 10.85 7.75 -17.49
CA GLU A 46 11.34 7.76 -18.86
C GLU A 46 10.45 8.59 -19.80
N GLY A 47 9.28 9.03 -19.33
CA GLY A 47 8.34 9.86 -20.10
C GLY A 47 7.30 9.06 -20.88
N GLU A 48 7.10 7.80 -20.51
CA GLU A 48 6.20 6.83 -21.12
C GLU A 48 4.84 6.83 -20.39
N TYR A 49 3.76 6.70 -21.15
CA TYR A 49 2.40 6.64 -20.61
C TYR A 49 2.03 5.19 -20.29
N ASP A 50 2.61 4.66 -19.21
CA ASP A 50 2.34 3.30 -18.78
C ASP A 50 1.13 3.19 -17.86
N ASP A 51 0.55 1.99 -17.83
CA ASP A 51 -0.44 1.64 -16.82
C ASP A 51 0.23 1.65 -15.45
N TRP A 52 -0.56 1.94 -14.42
CA TRP A 52 -0.01 2.02 -13.07
C TRP A 52 -1.03 1.66 -12.00
N VAL A 53 -0.49 1.22 -10.87
CA VAL A 53 -1.23 1.00 -9.62
C VAL A 53 -0.58 1.82 -8.53
N GLU A 54 -1.39 2.58 -7.79
CA GLU A 54 -0.95 3.31 -6.62
C GLU A 54 -1.32 2.56 -5.35
N LEU A 55 -0.33 2.46 -4.46
CA LEU A 55 -0.50 1.99 -3.10
C LEU A 55 -0.54 3.19 -2.15
N TYR A 56 -1.41 3.11 -1.15
CA TYR A 56 -1.47 4.07 -0.04
C TYR A 56 -1.18 3.37 1.28
N ASN A 57 -0.35 4.01 2.11
CA ASN A 57 -0.09 3.57 3.47
C ASN A 57 -0.99 4.33 4.43
N ASP A 58 -2.13 3.73 4.80
CA ASP A 58 -3.10 4.27 5.75
C ASP A 58 -2.67 4.08 7.22
N SER A 59 -1.48 3.50 7.48
CA SER A 59 -0.99 3.29 8.83
C SER A 59 -0.20 4.48 9.40
N ASN A 60 0.07 4.42 10.70
CA ASN A 60 0.93 5.37 11.41
C ASN A 60 2.45 5.04 11.32
N SER A 61 2.85 4.01 10.57
CA SER A 61 4.25 3.58 10.45
C SER A 61 4.68 3.42 9.00
N SER A 62 5.98 3.55 8.70
CA SER A 62 6.47 3.27 7.34
C SER A 62 6.32 1.80 6.98
N ILE A 63 5.89 1.51 5.75
CA ILE A 63 5.77 0.15 5.21
C ILE A 63 6.72 0.00 4.03
N ASP A 64 7.62 -0.99 4.09
CA ASP A 64 8.47 -1.37 2.96
C ASP A 64 7.81 -2.52 2.20
N ILE A 65 7.48 -2.28 0.93
CA ILE A 65 6.83 -3.29 0.07
C ILE A 65 7.84 -4.19 -0.65
N GLY A 66 9.15 -3.92 -0.52
CA GLY A 66 10.18 -4.76 -1.10
C GLY A 66 10.08 -6.19 -0.58
N GLY A 67 9.95 -7.16 -1.48
CA GLY A 67 9.79 -8.57 -1.15
C GLY A 67 8.34 -9.05 -1.06
N MET A 68 7.36 -8.15 -1.15
CA MET A 68 5.97 -8.47 -1.39
C MET A 68 5.74 -8.92 -2.84
N TYR A 69 4.54 -9.38 -3.14
CA TYR A 69 4.18 -9.87 -4.47
C TYR A 69 3.01 -9.09 -5.09
N PHE A 70 3.08 -8.86 -6.39
CA PHE A 70 2.05 -8.21 -7.21
C PHE A 70 1.51 -9.20 -8.25
N SER A 71 0.21 -9.16 -8.52
CA SER A 71 -0.39 -9.89 -9.64
C SER A 71 -1.60 -9.16 -10.24
N ASP A 72 -1.84 -9.41 -11.53
CA ASP A 72 -3.03 -9.01 -12.26
C ASP A 72 -4.14 -10.11 -12.25
N THR A 73 -3.85 -11.25 -11.62
CA THR A 73 -4.64 -12.47 -11.73
C THR A 73 -4.92 -13.06 -10.33
N PRO A 74 -6.19 -13.35 -9.98
CA PRO A 74 -6.50 -14.01 -8.73
C PRO A 74 -5.92 -15.43 -8.66
N ASN A 75 -5.29 -15.78 -7.54
CA ASN A 75 -4.65 -17.09 -7.31
C ASN A 75 -3.57 -17.42 -8.38
N ASP A 76 -2.85 -16.41 -8.86
CA ASP A 76 -1.70 -16.60 -9.74
C ASP A 76 -0.66 -17.53 -9.09
N GLU A 77 -0.26 -18.59 -9.79
CA GLU A 77 0.81 -19.49 -9.33
C GLU A 77 2.20 -18.86 -9.47
N LYS A 78 2.30 -17.73 -10.19
CA LYS A 78 3.55 -17.01 -10.47
C LYS A 78 3.37 -15.49 -10.32
N PRO A 79 2.97 -15.00 -9.14
CA PRO A 79 2.91 -13.56 -8.91
C PRO A 79 4.33 -12.97 -9.01
N TYR A 80 4.40 -11.70 -9.36
CA TYR A 80 5.67 -10.99 -9.52
C TYR A 80 6.22 -10.56 -8.16
N LEU A 81 7.47 -10.89 -7.87
CA LEU A 81 8.16 -10.42 -6.66
C LEU A 81 8.59 -8.97 -6.85
N ILE A 82 8.10 -8.07 -6.01
CA ILE A 82 8.60 -6.69 -5.96
C ILE A 82 10.04 -6.74 -5.42
N PRO A 83 11.05 -6.28 -6.19
CA PRO A 83 12.44 -6.40 -5.76
C PRO A 83 12.71 -5.70 -4.42
N ASN A 84 13.35 -6.41 -3.48
CA ASN A 84 13.76 -5.86 -2.18
C ASN A 84 15.19 -5.30 -2.18
N THR A 85 15.68 -4.90 -3.35
CA THR A 85 17.06 -4.48 -3.56
C THR A 85 17.31 -3.00 -3.31
N ASP A 86 16.24 -2.19 -3.18
CA ASP A 86 16.32 -0.75 -2.92
C ASP A 86 15.15 -0.25 -2.05
N SER A 87 15.29 -0.41 -0.73
CA SER A 87 14.27 0.03 0.24
C SER A 87 14.07 1.54 0.28
N SER A 88 15.00 2.33 -0.29
CA SER A 88 14.81 3.79 -0.39
C SER A 88 13.72 4.17 -1.39
N LYS A 89 13.37 3.26 -2.31
CA LYS A 89 12.28 3.43 -3.28
C LYS A 89 11.01 2.68 -2.90
N THR A 90 11.12 1.54 -2.21
CA THR A 90 9.96 0.69 -1.87
C THR A 90 9.36 0.99 -0.49
N THR A 91 9.95 1.90 0.30
CA THR A 91 9.37 2.31 1.58
C THR A 91 8.37 3.44 1.41
N ILE A 92 7.12 3.20 1.82
CA ILE A 92 6.04 4.18 1.85
C ILE A 92 5.94 4.77 3.26
N PRO A 93 6.12 6.09 3.46
CA PRO A 93 5.93 6.71 4.77
C PRO A 93 4.46 6.65 5.23
N PRO A 94 4.17 6.89 6.53
CA PRO A 94 2.79 7.02 7.01
C PRO A 94 2.02 8.06 6.20
N GLY A 95 0.83 7.70 5.70
CA GLY A 95 0.03 8.55 4.82
C GLY A 95 0.67 8.85 3.45
N GLY A 96 1.70 8.08 3.07
CA GLY A 96 2.39 8.20 1.79
C GLY A 96 1.73 7.37 0.69
N TYR A 97 2.11 7.71 -0.55
CA TYR A 97 1.67 7.05 -1.77
C TYR A 97 2.89 6.51 -2.53
N LEU A 98 2.71 5.41 -3.26
CA LEU A 98 3.74 4.84 -4.11
C LEU A 98 3.14 4.23 -5.37
N ILE A 99 3.72 4.56 -6.51
CA ILE A 99 3.28 4.09 -7.82
C ILE A 99 4.09 2.85 -8.20
N LEU A 100 3.39 1.81 -8.65
CA LEU A 100 3.92 0.66 -9.35
C LEU A 100 3.55 0.78 -10.83
N TRP A 101 4.56 0.88 -11.69
CA TRP A 101 4.39 0.92 -13.14
C TRP A 101 4.14 -0.50 -13.66
N CYS A 102 3.06 -0.67 -14.40
CA CYS A 102 2.61 -1.95 -14.94
C CYS A 102 2.89 -1.96 -16.45
N ASP A 103 4.16 -2.10 -16.80
CA ASP A 103 4.69 -1.86 -18.14
C ASP A 103 5.46 -3.05 -18.75
N ASP A 104 5.73 -4.09 -17.97
CA ASP A 104 6.61 -5.20 -18.34
C ASP A 104 8.05 -4.77 -18.68
N ASP A 105 8.55 -3.68 -18.08
CA ASP A 105 9.92 -3.17 -18.27
C ASP A 105 10.70 -3.01 -16.96
N GLN A 106 11.10 -4.15 -16.38
CA GLN A 106 11.81 -4.18 -15.10
C GLN A 106 13.24 -3.60 -15.16
N GLU A 107 13.77 -3.30 -16.35
CA GLU A 107 15.08 -2.66 -16.49
C GLU A 107 15.07 -1.21 -15.97
N GLN A 108 13.88 -0.59 -15.90
CA GLN A 108 13.69 0.78 -15.43
C GLN A 108 13.71 0.91 -13.90
N GLY A 109 13.46 -0.17 -13.16
CA GLY A 109 13.74 -0.24 -11.74
C GLY A 109 12.78 -1.07 -10.90
N VAL A 110 12.94 -0.98 -9.58
CA VAL A 110 12.22 -1.83 -8.60
C VAL A 110 10.71 -1.58 -8.50
N LEU A 111 10.23 -0.50 -9.12
CA LEU A 111 8.80 -0.13 -9.15
C LEU A 111 8.12 -0.51 -10.47
N HIS A 112 8.82 -1.22 -11.37
CA HIS A 112 8.30 -1.68 -12.66
C HIS A 112 7.95 -3.16 -12.60
N MET A 113 6.68 -3.48 -12.83
CA MET A 113 6.13 -4.81 -12.66
C MET A 113 6.22 -5.62 -13.96
N SER A 114 6.33 -6.95 -13.86
CA SER A 114 6.27 -7.84 -15.04
C SER A 114 4.84 -8.11 -15.53
N LYS A 115 4.00 -7.09 -15.50
CA LYS A 115 2.57 -7.14 -15.76
C LYS A 115 2.19 -5.85 -16.46
N LYS A 116 1.36 -5.94 -17.51
CA LYS A 116 0.62 -4.81 -18.07
C LYS A 116 -0.84 -4.96 -17.75
N LEU A 117 -1.51 -3.86 -17.42
CA LEU A 117 -2.91 -3.94 -17.09
C LEU A 117 -3.77 -4.10 -18.36
N LYS A 118 -4.94 -4.71 -18.24
CA LYS A 118 -5.90 -4.86 -19.33
C LYS A 118 -7.05 -3.90 -19.13
N GLY A 119 -7.13 -2.88 -19.99
CA GLY A 119 -8.30 -2.01 -20.08
C GLY A 119 -9.63 -2.72 -20.34
N SER A 120 -9.64 -4.00 -20.76
CA SER A 120 -10.86 -4.80 -20.88
C SER A 120 -11.40 -5.37 -19.55
N GLY A 121 -10.65 -5.24 -18.45
CA GLY A 121 -10.97 -5.80 -17.14
C GLY A 121 -10.10 -7.01 -16.76
N GLU A 122 -9.71 -7.07 -15.48
CA GLU A 122 -8.94 -8.13 -14.81
C GLU A 122 -8.89 -7.84 -13.29
N SER A 123 -7.80 -8.19 -12.58
CA SER A 123 -7.63 -7.86 -11.16
C SER A 123 -6.33 -7.11 -10.88
N VAL A 124 -6.26 -6.47 -9.72
CA VAL A 124 -5.04 -6.00 -9.08
C VAL A 124 -4.97 -6.70 -7.73
N VAL A 125 -3.87 -7.39 -7.46
CA VAL A 125 -3.70 -8.20 -6.25
C VAL A 125 -2.33 -7.89 -5.64
N LEU A 126 -2.35 -7.46 -4.38
CA LEU A 126 -1.17 -7.29 -3.56
C LEU A 126 -1.12 -8.42 -2.53
N LEU A 127 0.02 -9.09 -2.45
CA LEU A 127 0.26 -10.24 -1.61
C LEU A 127 1.44 -9.97 -0.67
N GLU A 128 1.38 -10.52 0.53
CA GLU A 128 2.46 -10.52 1.51
C GLU A 128 3.72 -11.24 0.97
N ALA A 129 4.82 -11.12 1.71
CA ALA A 129 6.09 -11.77 1.36
C ALA A 129 6.06 -13.31 1.33
N ASP A 130 4.98 -13.94 1.82
CA ASP A 130 4.76 -15.39 1.68
C ASP A 130 4.22 -15.78 0.28
N GLY A 131 3.83 -14.80 -0.54
CA GLY A 131 3.31 -14.98 -1.89
C GLY A 131 1.89 -15.55 -1.96
N VAL A 132 1.18 -15.65 -0.82
CA VAL A 132 -0.14 -16.30 -0.74
C VAL A 132 -1.16 -15.46 0.05
N THR A 133 -0.74 -14.79 1.12
CA THR A 133 -1.64 -13.97 1.93
C THR A 133 -1.95 -12.67 1.20
N ILE A 134 -3.24 -12.42 0.92
CA ILE A 134 -3.69 -11.19 0.27
C ILE A 134 -3.66 -10.04 1.28
N VAL A 135 -2.98 -8.96 0.89
CA VAL A 135 -3.00 -7.66 1.60
C VAL A 135 -4.23 -6.86 1.16
N ASP A 136 -4.35 -6.62 -0.14
CA ASP A 136 -5.53 -5.99 -0.74
C ASP A 136 -5.71 -6.50 -2.18
N SER A 137 -6.93 -6.42 -2.69
CA SER A 137 -7.21 -6.77 -4.09
C SER A 137 -8.46 -6.08 -4.61
N TYR A 138 -8.51 -5.90 -5.93
CA TYR A 138 -9.69 -5.42 -6.61
C TYR A 138 -9.82 -6.06 -7.99
N THR A 139 -11.02 -6.52 -8.34
CA THR A 139 -11.35 -7.01 -9.69
C THR A 139 -12.20 -5.97 -10.39
N TYR A 140 -11.79 -5.60 -11.60
CA TYR A 140 -12.40 -4.52 -12.37
C TYR A 140 -12.87 -4.98 -13.75
N GLU A 141 -13.86 -4.26 -14.26
CA GLU A 141 -14.42 -4.45 -15.60
C GLU A 141 -13.75 -3.49 -16.60
N SER A 142 -14.27 -3.40 -17.83
CA SER A 142 -13.73 -2.50 -18.86
C SER A 142 -13.51 -1.07 -18.33
N GLN A 143 -12.31 -0.54 -18.61
CA GLN A 143 -11.87 0.81 -18.30
C GLN A 143 -11.99 1.71 -19.54
N THR A 144 -11.99 3.02 -19.31
CA THR A 144 -11.90 4.03 -20.37
C THR A 144 -10.51 4.67 -20.30
N THR A 145 -9.88 4.88 -21.45
CA THR A 145 -8.56 5.53 -21.52
C THR A 145 -8.57 6.87 -20.78
N ASP A 146 -7.51 7.10 -19.99
CA ASP A 146 -7.29 8.28 -19.15
C ASP A 146 -8.33 8.51 -18.03
N ILE A 147 -9.18 7.53 -17.75
CA ILE A 147 -10.07 7.51 -16.58
C ILE A 147 -9.58 6.43 -15.63
N SER A 148 -9.04 6.85 -14.50
CA SER A 148 -8.59 5.94 -13.45
C SER A 148 -9.76 5.43 -12.64
N MET A 149 -9.54 4.34 -11.91
CA MET A 149 -10.45 3.86 -10.88
C MET A 149 -9.71 3.80 -9.55
N GLY A 150 -10.36 4.27 -8.50
CA GLY A 150 -9.74 4.33 -7.17
C GLY A 150 -10.77 4.26 -6.04
N ARG A 151 -10.26 4.18 -4.82
CA ARG A 151 -11.04 4.22 -3.59
C ARG A 151 -11.75 5.57 -3.46
N ASP A 152 -13.02 5.54 -3.08
CA ASP A 152 -13.78 6.74 -2.73
C ASP A 152 -13.22 7.34 -1.42
N PRO A 153 -12.75 8.62 -1.41
CA PRO A 153 -12.23 9.26 -0.20
C PRO A 153 -13.21 9.31 0.97
N ASP A 154 -14.52 9.34 0.67
CA ASP A 154 -15.58 9.37 1.68
C ASP A 154 -15.99 7.96 2.13
N ASN A 155 -15.61 6.93 1.37
CA ASN A 155 -15.89 5.53 1.67
C ASN A 155 -14.84 4.59 1.04
N LEU A 156 -13.75 4.33 1.76
CA LEU A 156 -12.65 3.47 1.29
C LEU A 156 -13.06 2.02 0.98
N ASP A 157 -14.29 1.57 1.24
CA ASP A 157 -14.79 0.27 0.78
C ASP A 157 -15.42 0.33 -0.62
N SER A 158 -15.63 1.53 -1.16
CA SER A 158 -16.19 1.78 -2.49
C SER A 158 -15.11 2.17 -3.48
N TRP A 159 -15.34 1.81 -4.74
CA TRP A 159 -14.49 2.15 -5.88
C TRP A 159 -15.29 2.99 -6.87
N VAL A 160 -14.67 4.07 -7.37
CA VAL A 160 -15.28 5.02 -8.29
C VAL A 160 -14.30 5.37 -9.40
N PHE A 161 -14.83 5.87 -10.52
CA PHE A 161 -14.03 6.39 -11.62
C PHE A 161 -13.65 7.85 -11.39
N PHE A 162 -12.42 8.21 -11.71
CA PHE A 162 -11.90 9.58 -11.68
C PHE A 162 -11.55 10.05 -13.09
N GLU A 163 -12.18 11.13 -13.55
CA GLU A 163 -11.87 11.75 -14.85
C GLU A 163 -10.50 12.45 -14.84
N ASN A 164 -9.92 12.67 -13.67
CA ASN A 164 -8.60 13.28 -13.50
C ASN A 164 -7.80 12.40 -12.54
N PRO A 165 -6.92 11.52 -13.05
CA PRO A 165 -6.13 10.66 -12.18
C PRO A 165 -5.23 11.45 -11.21
N THR A 166 -4.98 10.91 -10.02
CA THR A 166 -4.27 11.61 -8.93
C THR A 166 -3.00 10.91 -8.41
N PRO A 167 -2.09 10.42 -9.28
CA PRO A 167 -0.90 9.74 -8.79
C PRO A 167 -0.03 10.63 -7.89
N GLY A 168 0.39 10.04 -6.77
CA GLY A 168 1.12 10.64 -5.67
C GLY A 168 0.28 11.52 -4.73
N LEU A 169 -1.04 11.57 -4.90
CA LEU A 169 -1.93 12.52 -4.21
C LEU A 169 -3.25 11.86 -3.76
N PRO A 170 -4.00 12.47 -2.83
CA PRO A 170 -5.32 11.98 -2.48
C PRO A 170 -6.30 12.03 -3.66
N ASN A 171 -7.09 10.96 -3.82
CA ASN A 171 -8.20 10.84 -4.77
C ASN A 171 -9.21 11.99 -4.59
N LYS A 172 -9.76 12.55 -5.68
CA LYS A 172 -10.74 13.66 -5.64
C LYS A 172 -11.51 13.88 -6.94
#